data_AF-A0A8J6P0D5-F1
#
_entry.id   AF-A0A8J6P0D5-F1
#
_cell.length_a   1.000
_cell.length_b   1.000
_cell.length_c   1.000
_cell.angle_alpha   90.00
_cell.angle_beta   90.00
_cell.angle_gamma   90.00
#
_symmetry.space_group_name_H-M   'P 1'
#
loop_
_entity.id
_entity.type
_entity.pdbx_description
1 polymer ?
#
loop_
_entity_poly.entity_id
_entity_poly.type
_entity_poly.pdbx_seq_one_letter_code
_entity_poly.pdbx_strand_id
1 'polypeptide(L)' 'SPGFLDTLAEACFAKGLVDEAIKTIEEAMATATENRGYYEKQLKKFSGLAQE' A
#
# COMPACT_ATOMS: atom_id res chain seq x y z
N SER A 1 -6.77 -3.75 -10.65
CA SER A 1 -5.86 -2.71 -11.17
C SER A 1 -5.03 -2.17 -10.01
N PRO A 2 -3.84 -1.59 -10.24
CA PRO A 2 -3.01 -1.04 -9.17
C PRO A 2 -3.76 -0.03 -8.27
N GLY A 3 -4.57 0.87 -8.86
CA GLY A 3 -5.39 1.81 -8.09
C GLY A 3 -6.51 1.16 -7.25
N PHE A 4 -7.09 0.05 -7.72
CA PHE A 4 -8.06 -0.70 -6.90
C PHE A 4 -7.40 -1.34 -5.68
N LEU A 5 -6.21 -1.93 -5.87
CA LEU A 5 -5.44 -2.53 -4.78
C LEU A 5 -4.98 -1.48 -3.77
N ASP A 6 -4.61 -0.28 -4.24
CA ASP A 6 -4.32 0.86 -3.37
C ASP A 6 -5.49 1.24 -2.46
N THR A 7 -6.68 1.44 -3.03
CA THR A 7 -7.89 1.74 -2.23
C THR A 7 -8.21 0.63 -1.23
N LEU A 8 -8.00 -0.64 -1.61
CA LEU A 8 -8.18 -1.76 -0.70
C LEU A 8 -7.15 -1.75 0.43
N ALA A 9 -5.87 -1.47 0.13
CA ALA A 9 -4.81 -1.38 1.12
C ALA A 9 -5.09 -0.27 2.15
N GLU A 10 -5.56 0.90 1.69
CA GLU A 10 -5.98 1.99 2.57
C GLU A 10 -7.13 1.59 3.50
N ALA A 11 -8.13 0.89 2.98
CA ALA A 11 -9.26 0.41 3.76
C ALA A 11 -8.83 -0.65 4.80
N CYS A 12 -7.89 -1.53 4.46
CA CYS A 12 -7.29 -2.48 5.40
C CYS A 12 -6.54 -1.75 6.51
N PHE A 13 -5.69 -0.79 6.15
CA PHE A 13 -4.92 0.00 7.13
C PHE A 13 -5.82 0.79 8.08
N ALA A 14 -6.89 1.42 7.56
CA ALA A 14 -7.87 2.14 8.36
C ALA A 14 -8.63 1.26 9.36
N LYS A 15 -8.70 -0.06 9.10
CA LYS A 15 -9.29 -1.07 9.99
C LYS A 15 -8.28 -1.70 10.95
N GLY A 16 -7.01 -1.30 10.90
CA GLY A 16 -5.94 -1.90 11.70
C GLY A 16 -5.42 -3.23 11.17
N LEU A 17 -5.84 -3.64 9.96
CA LEU A 17 -5.35 -4.83 9.26
C LEU A 17 -4.05 -4.48 8.53
N VAL A 18 -2.99 -4.25 9.31
CA VAL A 18 -1.72 -3.71 8.79
C VAL A 18 -1.02 -4.70 7.86
N ASP A 19 -0.99 -5.98 8.20
CA ASP A 19 -0.34 -7.01 7.39
C ASP A 19 -1.05 -7.16 6.04
N GLU A 20 -2.38 -7.18 6.02
CA GLU A 20 -3.17 -7.18 4.79
C GLU A 20 -2.96 -5.91 3.97
N ALA A 21 -2.84 -4.74 4.60
CA ALA A 21 -2.56 -3.50 3.88
C ALA A 21 -1.19 -3.54 3.19
N ILE A 22 -0.16 -4.03 3.87
CA ILE A 22 1.20 -4.19 3.33
C ILE A 22 1.19 -5.16 2.14
N LYS A 23 0.59 -6.34 2.31
CA LYS A 23 0.51 -7.32 1.22
C LYS A 23 -0.23 -6.76 0.00
N THR A 24 -1.34 -6.06 0.23
CA THR A 24 -2.15 -5.51 -0.85
C THR A 24 -1.42 -4.41 -1.63
N ILE A 25 -0.67 -3.54 -0.95
CA ILE A 25 0.10 -2.49 -1.63
C ILE A 25 1.30 -3.05 -2.38
N GLU A 26 1.92 -4.13 -1.91
CA GLU A 26 2.97 -4.85 -2.66
C GLU A 26 2.43 -5.45 -3.96
N GLU A 27 1.20 -6.01 -3.94
CA GLU A 27 0.51 -6.48 -5.14
C GLU A 27 0.19 -5.34 -6.13
N ALA A 28 -0.19 -4.16 -5.60
CA ALA A 28 -0.37 -2.96 -6.41
C ALA A 28 0.94 -2.57 -7.11
N MET A 29 2.05 -2.57 -6.37
CA MET A 29 3.40 -2.27 -6.88
C MET A 29 3.89 -3.26 -7.93
N ALA A 30 3.53 -4.54 -7.81
CA ALA A 30 3.92 -5.58 -8.76
C ALA A 30 3.22 -5.44 -10.11
N THR A 31 2.00 -4.90 -10.10
CA THR A 31 1.15 -4.75 -11.31
C THR A 31 1.19 -3.34 -11.90
N ALA A 32 1.80 -2.38 -11.20
CA ALA A 32 1.94 -1.00 -11.62
C ALA A 32 3.04 -0.79 -12.67
N THR A 33 2.67 -0.29 -13.84
CA THR A 33 3.61 0.17 -14.88
C THR A 33 4.02 1.63 -14.69
N GLU A 34 3.29 2.38 -13.86
CA GLU A 34 3.48 3.80 -13.55
C GLU A 34 3.15 4.06 -12.07
N ASN A 35 3.48 5.25 -11.54
CA ASN A 35 3.17 5.65 -10.16
C ASN A 35 3.74 4.74 -9.05
N ARG A 36 4.75 3.90 -9.33
CA ARG A 36 5.40 3.04 -8.32
C ARG A 36 5.89 3.80 -7.08
N GLY A 37 6.43 5.01 -7.26
CA GLY A 37 6.88 5.85 -6.14
C GLY A 37 5.77 6.32 -5.20
N TYR A 38 4.51 6.35 -5.64
CA TYR A 38 3.37 6.61 -4.75
C TYR A 38 3.08 5.38 -3.88
N TYR A 39 3.06 4.18 -4.48
CA TYR A 39 2.85 2.93 -3.74
C TYR A 39 3.99 2.61 -2.76
N GLU A 40 5.23 2.96 -3.09
CA GLU A 40 6.36 2.84 -2.15
C GLU A 40 6.18 3.73 -0.91
N LYS A 41 5.60 4.94 -1.08
CA LYS A 41 5.28 5.82 0.06
C LYS A 41 4.16 5.23 0.92
N GLN A 42 3.13 4.66 0.29
CA GLN A 42 2.07 3.93 0.99
C GLN A 42 2.64 2.76 1.79
N LEU A 43 3.54 1.95 1.19
CA LEU A 43 4.19 0.85 1.88
C LEU A 43 5.00 1.31 3.10
N LYS A 44 5.77 2.40 2.99
CA LYS A 44 6.48 3.00 4.14
C LYS A 44 5.54 3.47 5.24
N LYS A 45 4.39 4.04 4.88
CA LYS A 45 3.35 4.44 5.84
C LYS A 45 2.78 3.21 6.57
N PHE A 46 2.43 2.15 5.84
CA PHE A 46 1.80 0.97 6.44
C PHE A 46 2.77 0.14 7.29
N SER A 47 4.02 0.02 6.86
CA SER A 47 5.09 -0.67 7.60
C SER A 47 5.61 0.09 8.82
N GLY A 48 5.14 1.33 9.05
CA GLY A 48 5.66 2.18 10.14
C GLY A 48 7.09 2.66 9.93
N LEU A 49 7.66 2.46 8.73
CA LEU A 49 8.99 2.97 8.37
C LEU A 49 8.99 4.49 8.10
N ALA A 50 7.82 5.10 7.98
CA ALA A 50 7.63 6.54 8.00
C ALA A 50 7.37 7.01 9.44
N GLN A 51 8.43 7.11 10.24
CA GLN A 51 8.43 7.81 11.52
C GLN A 51 9.37 9.03 11.37
N GLU A 52 8.78 10.22 11.26
CA GLU A 52 9.38 11.49 11.70
C GLU A 52 8.39 12.15 12.67
#